data_AF-A0A258CPF2-F1
#
_entry.id   AF-A0A258CPF2-F1
#
_cell.length_a   1.000
_cell.length_b   1.000
_cell.length_c   1.000
_cell.angle_alpha   90.00
_cell.angle_beta   90.00
_cell.angle_gamma   90.00
#
_symmetry.space_group_name_H-M   'P 1'
#
loop_
_entity.id
_entity.type
_entity.pdbx_description
1 polymer ?
#
loop_
_entity_poly.entity_id
_entity_poly.type
_entity_poly.pdbx_seq_one_letter_code
_entity_poly.pdbx_strand_id
1 'polypeptide(L)' 'DIKRLGQMLTRISGRIVHQPLDHVSPLGVSVMLEIGREAVYGEAADEILAEAEAMLTEEAMA' A
#
# COMPACT_ATOMS: atom_id res chain seq x y z
N ASP A 1 -20.95 9.43 -1.79
CA ASP A 1 -20.76 10.64 -0.95
C ASP A 1 -20.73 11.96 -1.73
N ILE A 2 -21.64 12.10 -2.70
CA ILE A 2 -21.54 13.17 -3.70
C ILE A 2 -21.84 14.54 -3.09
N LYS A 3 -22.84 14.61 -2.20
CA LYS A 3 -23.26 15.86 -1.55
C LYS A 3 -22.14 16.48 -0.70
N ARG A 4 -21.45 15.68 0.12
CA ARG A 4 -20.34 16.17 0.96
C ARG A 4 -19.17 16.65 0.10
N LEU A 5 -18.83 15.90 -0.95
CA LEU A 5 -17.77 16.29 -1.88
C LEU A 5 -18.09 17.62 -2.56
N GLY A 6 -19.31 17.78 -3.07
CA GLY A 6 -19.75 19.02 -3.70
C GLY A 6 -19.63 20.24 -2.76
N GLN A 7 -20.05 20.10 -1.50
CA GLN A 7 -19.91 21.16 -0.50
C GLN A 7 -18.44 21.53 -0.23
N MET A 8 -17.55 20.54 -0.15
CA MET A 8 -16.12 20.77 0.05
C MET A 8 -15.48 21.48 -1.15
N LEU A 9 -15.80 21.05 -2.38
CA LEU A 9 -15.25 21.63 -3.60
C LEU A 9 -15.68 23.09 -3.78
N THR A 10 -16.97 23.40 -3.57
CA THR A 10 -17.46 24.80 -3.59
C THR A 10 -16.69 25.67 -2.61
N ARG A 11 -16.41 25.16 -1.40
CA ARG A 11 -15.69 25.90 -0.36
C ARG A 11 -14.23 26.19 -0.69
N ILE A 12 -13.54 25.27 -1.38
CA ILE A 12 -12.09 25.38 -1.66
C ILE A 12 -11.79 25.99 -3.04
N SER A 13 -12.81 26.27 -3.85
CA SER A 13 -12.65 26.84 -5.19
C SER A 13 -11.78 28.11 -5.19
N GLY A 14 -10.77 28.14 -6.06
CA GLY A 14 -9.82 29.26 -6.19
C GLY A 14 -8.81 29.41 -5.05
N ARG A 15 -8.78 28.49 -4.07
CA ARG A 15 -7.89 28.56 -2.88
C ARG A 15 -6.75 27.54 -2.91
N ILE A 16 -6.64 26.76 -3.98
CA ILE A 16 -5.60 25.74 -4.12
C ILE A 16 -4.35 26.38 -4.72
N VAL A 17 -3.26 26.36 -3.96
CA VAL A 17 -1.93 26.76 -4.45
C VAL A 17 -1.20 25.50 -4.88
N HIS A 18 -0.72 25.49 -6.14
CA HIS A 18 0.15 24.43 -6.63
C HIS A 18 1.59 24.71 -6.17
N GLN A 19 2.17 23.77 -5.44
CA GLN A 19 3.56 23.84 -5.00
C GLN A 19 4.35 22.70 -5.63
N PRO A 20 5.28 22.99 -6.57
CA PRO A 20 6.21 21.98 -7.03
C PRO A 20 7.19 21.62 -5.90
N LEU A 21 7.54 20.34 -5.81
CA LEU A 21 8.50 19.81 -4.84
C LEU A 21 9.64 19.13 -5.60
N ASP A 22 10.88 19.33 -5.12
CA ASP A 22 12.07 18.70 -5.70
C ASP A 22 12.24 17.23 -5.29
N HIS A 23 11.47 16.78 -4.29
CA HIS A 23 11.47 15.43 -3.76
C HIS A 23 10.04 14.98 -3.40
N VAL A 24 9.89 13.68 -3.19
CA VAL A 24 8.61 13.08 -2.79
C VAL A 24 8.15 13.65 -1.44
N SER A 25 6.91 14.14 -1.39
CA SER A 25 6.30 14.61 -0.14
C SER A 25 6.14 13.47 0.86
N PRO A 26 6.52 13.65 2.15
CA PRO A 26 6.22 12.67 3.20
C PRO A 26 4.75 12.27 3.29
N LEU A 27 3.82 13.15 2.89
CA LEU A 27 2.38 12.87 2.86
C LEU A 27 1.98 11.89 1.74
N GLY A 28 2.82 11.75 0.71
CA GLY A 28 2.57 10.88 -0.44
C GLY A 28 3.34 9.55 -0.42
N VAL A 29 4.29 9.37 0.51
CA VAL A 29 5.23 8.23 0.50
C VAL A 29 4.50 6.89 0.46
N SER A 30 3.51 6.66 1.33
CA SER A 30 2.78 5.39 1.38
C SER A 30 2.09 5.06 0.06
N VAL A 31 1.48 6.06 -0.59
CA VAL A 31 0.81 5.89 -1.88
C VAL A 31 1.82 5.61 -3.00
N MET A 32 2.97 6.30 -3.00
CA MET A 32 4.02 6.07 -3.99
C MET A 32 4.61 4.66 -3.89
N LEU A 33 4.79 4.13 -2.68
CA LEU A 33 5.27 2.76 -2.46
C LEU A 33 4.27 1.71 -2.93
N GLU A 34 2.97 1.93 -2.68
CA GLU A 34 1.92 0.99 -3.10
C GLU A 34 1.81 0.91 -4.63
N ILE A 35 1.98 2.03 -5.34
CA ILE A 35 1.93 2.05 -6.82
C ILE A 35 3.06 1.20 -7.44
N GLY A 36 4.23 1.19 -6.81
CA GLY A 36 5.39 0.39 -7.25
C GLY A 36 5.38 -1.05 -6.72
N ARG A 37 4.37 -1.43 -5.94
CA ARG A 37 4.28 -2.75 -5.34
C ARG A 37 3.63 -3.71 -6.33
N GLU A 38 4.46 -4.50 -7.00
CA GLU A 38 4.00 -5.64 -7.77
C GLU A 38 3.91 -6.88 -6.87
N ALA A 39 2.85 -7.66 -7.03
CA ALA A 39 2.77 -8.96 -6.38
C ALA A 39 3.80 -9.89 -7.05
N VAL A 40 4.92 -10.13 -6.37
CA VAL A 40 5.89 -11.15 -6.80
C VAL A 40 5.25 -12.51 -6.56
N TYR A 41 4.89 -13.20 -7.64
CA TYR A 41 4.39 -14.56 -7.56
C TYR A 41 5.55 -15.47 -7.13
N GLY A 42 5.52 -15.94 -5.88
CA GLY A 42 6.60 -16.76 -5.31
C GLY A 42 6.80 -16.52 -3.82
N GLU A 43 6.88 -15.26 -3.35
CA GLU A 43 7.18 -14.99 -1.93
C GLU A 43 6.11 -15.53 -0.97
N ALA A 44 4.83 -15.34 -1.31
CA ALA A 44 3.74 -15.92 -0.53
C ALA A 44 3.69 -17.46 -0.63
N ALA A 45 4.16 -18.04 -1.74
CA ALA A 45 4.22 -19.48 -1.90
C ALA A 45 5.39 -20.08 -1.10
N ASP A 46 6.54 -19.41 -1.08
CA ASP A 46 7.73 -19.81 -0.33
C ASP A 46 7.48 -19.74 1.18
N GLU A 47 6.77 -18.71 1.67
CA GLU A 47 6.41 -18.60 3.09
C GLU A 47 5.43 -19.70 3.52
N ILE A 48 4.40 -19.99 2.71
CA ILE A 48 3.47 -21.10 2.94
C ILE A 48 4.18 -22.46 2.86
N LEU A 49 5.13 -22.62 1.93
CA LEU A 49 5.87 -23.87 1.74
C LEU A 49 6.83 -24.10 2.91
N ALA A 50 7.50 -23.06 3.40
CA ALA A 50 8.36 -23.11 4.57
C ALA A 50 7.57 -23.44 5.86
N GLU A 51 6.38 -22.88 6.02
CA GLU A 51 5.48 -23.20 7.13
C GLU A 51 5.03 -24.67 7.08
N ALA A 52 4.67 -25.17 5.89
CA ALA A 52 4.33 -26.57 5.69
C ALA A 52 5.52 -27.52 5.94
N GLU A 53 6.74 -27.15 5.53
CA GLU A 53 7.96 -27.92 5.80
C GLU A 53 8.26 -27.99 7.30
N ALA A 54 8.11 -26.88 8.02
CA ALA A 54 8.28 -26.84 9.47
C ALA A 54 7.28 -27.78 10.19
N MET A 55 6.01 -27.79 9.76
CA MET A 55 5.01 -28.70 10.32
C MET A 55 5.36 -30.18 10.09
N LEU A 56 5.78 -30.53 8.87
CA LEU A 56 6.14 -31.92 8.54
C LEU A 56 7.39 -32.40 9.28
N THR A 57 8.38 -31.52 9.49
CA THR A 57 9.59 -31.86 10.25
C THR A 57 9.30 -32.02 11.74
N GLU A 58 8.42 -31.21 12.32
CA GLU A 58 7.96 -31.36 13.70
C GLU A 58 7.23 -32.69 13.91
N GLU A 59 6.33 -33.07 13.00
CA GLU A 59 5.64 -34.36 13.04
C GLU A 59 6.61 -35.56 12.95
N ALA A 60 7.67 -35.45 12.14
CA ALA A 60 8.66 -36.51 11.99
C ALA A 60 9.64 -36.64 13.17
N MET A 61 9.80 -35.60 14.00
CA MET A 61 10.68 -35.60 15.17
C MET A 61 9.96 -35.92 16.49
N ALA A 62 8.62 -36.01 16.49
CA ALA A 62 7.79 -36.44 17.61
C ALA A 62 7.66 -37.98 17.67
#